data_AF-A0A519QJ35-F1
#
_entry.id   AF-A0A519QJ35-F1
#
_cell.length_a   1.000
_cell.length_b   1.000
_cell.length_c   1.000
_cell.angle_alpha   90.00
_cell.angle_beta   90.00
_cell.angle_gamma   90.00
#
_symmetry.space_group_name_H-M   'P 1'
#
loop_
_entity.id
_entity.type
_entity.pdbx_description
1 polymer ?
#
loop_
_entity_poly.entity_id
_entity_poly.type
_entity_poly.pdbx_seq_one_letter_code
_entity_poly.pdbx_strand_id
1 'polypeptide(L)' 'YKGFTAEEISRKVAQLITPPDVKIPVDVLFQSIENLHKACPSNLGDWYFSGDYPTAGGNKVVNKAFMNYMEGKNVRGY' A
#
# COMPACT_ATOMS: atom_id res chain seq x y z
N TYR A 1 2.61 10.91 0.06
CA TYR A 1 2.67 10.40 1.44
C TYR A 1 3.37 11.34 2.42
N LYS A 2 4.42 12.09 2.04
CA LYS A 2 5.10 13.08 2.91
C LYS A 2 4.21 14.11 3.65
N GLY A 3 2.94 14.28 3.28
CA GLY A 3 2.01 15.19 3.95
C GLY A 3 1.26 14.58 5.15
N PHE A 4 1.42 13.29 5.43
CA PHE A 4 0.73 12.59 6.52
C PHE A 4 1.66 11.62 7.25
N THR A 5 1.51 11.49 8.55
CA THR A 5 2.23 10.48 9.33
C THR A 5 1.54 9.11 9.23
N ALA A 6 2.26 8.04 9.59
CA ALA A 6 1.69 6.70 9.63
C ALA A 6 0.47 6.62 10.58
N GLU A 7 0.51 7.32 11.72
CA GLU A 7 -0.59 7.40 12.68
C GLU A 7 -1.82 8.12 12.10
N GLU A 8 -1.63 9.16 11.30
CA GLU A 8 -2.72 9.87 10.64
C GLU A 8 -3.40 8.98 9.60
N ILE A 9 -2.62 8.22 8.84
CA ILE A 9 -3.12 7.22 7.90
C ILE A 9 -3.89 6.13 8.66
N SER A 10 -3.34 5.59 9.76
CA SER A 10 -4.02 4.61 10.62
C SER A 10 -5.37 5.11 11.12
N ARG A 11 -5.42 6.35 11.62
CA ARG A 11 -6.65 6.98 12.11
C ARG A 11 -7.66 7.15 10.97
N LYS A 12 -7.19 7.51 9.78
CA LYS A 12 -8.07 7.65 8.62
C LYS A 12 -8.64 6.30 8.17
N VAL A 13 -7.84 5.24 8.19
CA VAL A 13 -8.31 3.87 7.90
C VAL A 13 -9.35 3.45 8.94
N ALA A 14 -9.09 3.65 10.23
CA ALA A 14 -10.04 3.35 11.29
C ALA A 14 -11.38 4.07 11.06
N GLN A 15 -11.35 5.35 10.69
CA GLN A 15 -12.56 6.12 10.33
C GLN A 15 -13.30 5.52 9.13
N LEU A 16 -12.60 5.05 8.11
CA LEU A 16 -13.21 4.53 6.88
C LEU A 16 -13.85 3.15 7.07
N ILE A 17 -13.28 2.30 7.93
CA ILE A 17 -13.78 0.94 8.14
C ILE A 17 -14.80 0.86 9.27
N THR A 18 -14.88 1.86 10.14
CA THR A 18 -15.79 1.86 11.29
C THR A 18 -17.21 2.20 10.81
N PRO A 19 -18.17 1.28 11.00
CA PRO A 19 -19.57 1.54 10.68
C PRO A 19 -20.16 2.65 11.56
N PRO A 20 -21.14 3.43 11.06
CA PRO A 20 -21.69 4.58 11.78
C PRO A 20 -22.48 4.23 13.05
N ASP A 21 -22.93 2.98 13.18
CA ASP A 21 -23.63 2.44 14.35
C ASP A 21 -22.68 2.05 15.49
N VAL A 22 -21.38 1.93 15.22
CA VAL A 22 -20.35 1.67 16.24
C VAL A 22 -20.01 2.97 16.96
N LYS A 23 -20.37 3.06 18.24
CA LYS A 23 -20.13 4.25 19.10
C LYS A 23 -18.85 4.19 19.92
N ILE A 24 -18.20 3.03 19.96
CA ILE A 24 -16.96 2.84 20.71
C ILE A 24 -15.80 3.31 19.83
N PRO A 25 -14.80 4.03 20.37
CA PRO A 25 -13.60 4.38 19.61
C PRO A 25 -12.93 3.13 19.04
N VAL A 26 -12.66 3.14 17.73
CA VAL A 26 -11.93 2.10 17.01
C VAL A 26 -10.61 2.68 16.54
N ASP A 27 -9.53 2.01 16.86
CA ASP A 27 -8.18 2.31 16.37
C ASP A 27 -7.63 1.13 15.57
N VAL A 28 -6.90 1.44 14.51
CA VAL A 28 -6.17 0.45 13.72
C VAL A 28 -4.69 0.59 14.02
N LEU A 29 -4.07 -0.49 14.50
CA LEU A 29 -2.65 -0.54 14.80
C LEU A 29 -1.93 -1.28 13.66
N PHE A 30 -1.17 -0.55 12.86
CA PHE A 30 -0.21 -1.14 11.92
C PHE A 30 1.13 -1.37 12.62
N GLN A 31 1.90 -2.35 12.14
CA GLN A 31 3.31 -2.45 12.50
C GLN A 31 4.06 -1.22 11.98
N SER A 32 5.06 -0.74 12.75
CA SER A 32 5.96 0.30 12.24
C SER A 32 6.71 -0.22 11.00
N ILE A 33 7.13 0.69 10.13
CA ILE A 33 7.88 0.32 8.92
C ILE A 33 9.17 -0.43 9.29
N GLU A 34 9.87 -0.03 10.37
CA GLU A 34 11.07 -0.76 10.80
C GLU A 34 10.75 -2.19 11.25
N ASN A 35 9.62 -2.39 11.95
CA ASN A 35 9.23 -3.71 12.40
C ASN A 35 8.73 -4.58 11.24
N LEU A 36 8.06 -4.00 10.24
CA LEU A 36 7.73 -4.69 9.00
C LEU A 36 9.00 -5.17 8.28
N HIS A 37 10.01 -4.31 8.15
CA HIS A 37 11.29 -4.67 7.52
C HIS A 37 12.04 -5.75 8.31
N LYS A 38 11.95 -5.76 9.64
CA LYS A 38 12.53 -6.83 10.47
C LYS A 38 11.78 -8.15 10.30
N ALA A 39 10.45 -8.11 10.21
CA ALA A 39 9.63 -9.32 10.05
C ALA A 39 9.76 -9.92 8.64
N CYS A 40 9.89 -9.08 7.61
CA CYS A 40 9.90 -9.46 6.21
C CYS A 40 11.09 -8.85 5.45
N PRO A 41 12.35 -9.21 5.78
CA PRO A 41 13.55 -8.54 5.26
C PRO A 41 13.73 -8.66 3.74
N SER A 42 13.18 -9.71 3.13
CA SER A 42 13.21 -9.94 1.68
C SER A 42 11.97 -9.41 0.95
N ASN A 43 10.94 -8.96 1.67
CA ASN A 43 9.65 -8.54 1.13
C ASN A 43 9.15 -7.31 1.90
N LEU A 44 9.85 -6.19 1.72
CA LEU A 44 9.64 -4.98 2.53
C LEU A 44 8.23 -4.40 2.37
N GLY A 45 7.70 -4.36 1.14
CA GLY A 45 6.28 -4.09 0.87
C GLY A 45 5.73 -2.77 1.43
N ASP A 46 6.59 -1.84 1.81
CA ASP A 46 6.26 -0.66 2.61
C ASP A 46 5.75 0.53 1.80
N TRP A 47 5.85 0.47 0.47
CA TRP A 47 5.47 1.53 -0.47
C TRP A 47 4.03 2.06 -0.31
N TYR A 48 3.11 1.25 0.23
CA TYR A 48 1.76 1.70 0.61
C TYR A 48 1.75 2.72 1.75
N PHE A 49 2.76 2.67 2.63
CA PHE A 49 2.90 3.51 3.82
C PHE A 49 3.96 4.60 3.61
N SER A 50 5.12 4.25 3.06
CA SER A 50 6.21 5.21 2.78
C SER A 50 5.89 6.11 1.58
N GLY A 51 5.05 5.62 0.66
CA GLY A 51 4.81 6.28 -0.61
C GLY A 51 6.03 6.29 -1.53
N ASP A 52 7.03 5.45 -1.25
CA ASP A 52 8.19 5.23 -2.11
C ASP A 52 7.77 4.39 -3.32
N TYR A 53 6.99 5.04 -4.18
CA TYR A 53 6.42 4.51 -5.39
C TYR A 53 6.72 5.49 -6.54
N PRO A 54 7.08 5.00 -7.74
CA PRO A 54 7.10 3.59 -8.16
C PRO A 54 8.40 2.83 -7.81
N THR A 55 8.25 1.58 -7.38
CA THR A 55 9.39 0.66 -7.19
C THR A 55 9.87 0.11 -8.53
N ALA A 56 11.13 -0.33 -8.63
CA ALA A 56 11.66 -0.91 -9.87
C ALA A 56 10.83 -2.11 -10.37
N GLY A 57 10.34 -2.95 -9.44
CA GLY A 57 9.41 -4.04 -9.76
C GLY A 57 8.06 -3.53 -10.26
N GLY A 58 7.49 -2.51 -9.62
CA GLY A 58 6.24 -1.87 -10.05
C GLY A 58 6.34 -1.29 -11.46
N ASN A 59 7.44 -0.59 -11.77
CA ASN A 59 7.70 -0.06 -13.12
C ASN A 59 7.78 -1.16 -14.18
N LYS A 60 8.40 -2.30 -13.86
CA LYS A 60 8.45 -3.43 -14.79
C LYS A 60 7.05 -3.98 -15.10
N VAL A 61 6.21 -4.14 -14.07
CA VAL A 61 4.84 -4.62 -14.21
C VAL A 61 3.98 -3.64 -15.00
N VAL A 62 4.07 -2.33 -14.71
CA VAL A 62 3.27 -1.31 -15.42
C VAL A 62 3.64 -1.20 -16.89
N ASN A 63 4.95 -1.25 -17.21
CA ASN A 63 5.41 -1.22 -18.59
C ASN A 63 4.96 -2.46 -19.37
N LYS A 64 5.02 -3.64 -18.75
CA LYS A 64 4.53 -4.88 -19.37
C LYS A 64 3.02 -4.84 -19.60
N ALA A 65 2.25 -4.34 -18.63
CA ALA A 65 0.81 -4.14 -18.79
C ALA A 65 0.49 -3.15 -19.93
N PHE A 66 1.25 -2.06 -20.03
CA PHE A 66 1.10 -1.08 -21.12
C PHE A 66 1.40 -1.69 -22.50
N MET A 67 2.51 -2.43 -22.64
CA MET A 67 2.82 -3.14 -23.89
C MET A 67 1.72 -4.14 -24.28
N ASN A 68 1.26 -4.95 -23.32
CA ASN A 68 0.17 -5.92 -23.56
C ASN A 68 -1.10 -5.21 -24.06
N TYR A 69 -1.46 -4.08 -23.46
CA TYR A 69 -2.61 -3.27 -23.88
C TYR A 69 -2.43 -2.77 -25.32
N MET A 70 -1.28 -2.19 -25.64
CA MET A 70 -0.97 -1.67 -26.99
C MET A 70 -0.94 -2.77 -28.05
N GLU A 71 -0.53 -3.98 -27.69
CA GLU A 71 -0.45 -5.15 -28.58
C GLU A 71 -1.75 -5.98 -28.60
N GLY A 72 -2.79 -5.56 -27.88
CA GLY A 72 -4.08 -6.29 -27.80
C GLY A 72 -3.99 -7.66 -27.11
N LYS A 73 -2.93 -7.91 -26.33
CA LYS A 73 -2.70 -9.17 -25.63
C LYS A 73 -3.46 -9.19 -24.31
N ASN A 74 -4.46 -10.07 -24.19
CA ASN A 74 -5.20 -10.26 -22.94
C ASN A 74 -4.44 -11.21 -21.99
N VAL A 75 -3.27 -10.78 -21.51
CA VAL A 75 -2.44 -11.51 -20.56
C VAL A 75 -2.05 -10.63 -19.38
N ARG A 76 -1.89 -11.23 -18.20
CA ARG A 76 -1.55 -10.50 -16.98
C ARG A 76 -0.16 -9.83 -17.09
N GLY A 77 -0.07 -8.61 -16.58
CA GLY A 77 1.16 -7.81 -16.56
C GLY A 77 2.17 -8.26 -15.50
N TYR A 78 1.74 -9.02 -14.51
CA TYR A 78 2.59 -9.66 -13.49
C TYR A 78 2.80 -11.14 -13.81
#